data_AF-A0A4Y9Q5K9-F1
#
_entry.id   AF-A0A4Y9Q5K9-F1
#
_cell.length_a   1.000
_cell.length_b   1.000
_cell.length_c   1.000
_cell.angle_alpha   90.00
_cell.angle_beta   90.00
_cell.angle_gamma   90.00
#
_symmetry.space_group_name_H-M   'P 1'
#
loop_
_entity.id
_entity.type
_entity.pdbx_description
1 polymer ?
#
loop_
_entity_poly.entity_id
_entity_poly.type
_entity_poly.pdbx_seq_one_letter_code
_entity_poly.pdbx_strand_id
1 'polypeptide(L)'
;MRSRSTGLFLTLLLSVLALMSGCAAEQVRLPDVVGLPLDEAHRVLEELGFEEFDDSDAFDERAIIRDANWVVLESDPAAGASVALDETVAFQVGKRDERRTVDLLPAGSPVAQEFAAQEAKEQEERAAQEARDAAEEAAGAQARAESVTAYINDVDPVLRLATNVFAEIDATADGVRSEDYGYDQSTVVGTAVDAATMVRDRVAGFVPPNGSRRAGTHEDLVAATQRWTDAARTLLSADGVGRESSLARYAEVRAEAQAAWNQALTALYDGTTVPPPLLP
;
A
#
# COMPACT_ATOMS: atom_id res chain seq x y z
N MET A 1 76.20 -53.20 84.72
CA MET A 1 76.03 -51.83 85.24
C MET A 1 74.62 -51.36 84.94
N ARG A 2 73.90 -50.93 85.99
CA ARG A 2 72.80 -49.93 86.07
C ARG A 2 72.00 -49.63 84.79
N SER A 3 70.66 -49.56 84.75
CA SER A 3 69.64 -49.33 85.78
C SER A 3 68.25 -49.38 85.13
N ARG A 4 67.27 -50.00 85.84
CA ARG A 4 65.85 -49.61 86.12
C ARG A 4 65.16 -48.61 85.16
N SER A 5 63.87 -48.72 84.80
CA SER A 5 62.69 -48.97 85.64
C SER A 5 61.38 -49.13 84.84
N THR A 6 60.63 -50.18 85.21
CA THR A 6 59.19 -50.33 85.50
C THR A 6 58.15 -49.20 85.24
N GLY A 7 56.97 -49.64 84.74
CA GLY A 7 55.60 -49.09 84.96
C GLY A 7 54.97 -48.43 83.72
N LEU A 8 53.66 -48.45 83.41
CA LEU A 8 52.41 -49.01 83.95
C LEU A 8 51.28 -48.60 82.93
N PHE A 9 50.07 -49.19 83.01
CA PHE A 9 48.77 -48.85 82.35
C PHE A 9 48.49 -49.46 80.96
N LEU A 10 47.60 -50.45 80.77
CA LEU A 10 46.14 -50.55 80.98
C LEU A 10 45.31 -49.69 79.99
N THR A 11 44.79 -50.28 78.91
CA THR A 11 43.34 -50.51 78.66
C THR A 11 43.06 -50.95 77.21
N LEU A 12 42.07 -51.82 77.14
CA LEU A 12 41.41 -52.47 76.01
C LEU A 12 40.65 -51.46 75.12
N LEU A 13 40.74 -51.56 73.79
CA LEU A 13 39.72 -51.01 72.89
C LEU A 13 39.50 -51.94 71.69
N LEU A 14 38.35 -52.60 71.68
CA LEU A 14 37.81 -53.35 70.55
C LEU A 14 37.56 -52.40 69.37
N SER A 15 38.15 -52.65 68.21
CA SER A 15 37.85 -51.94 66.96
C SER A 15 36.90 -52.80 66.12
N VAL A 16 35.61 -52.48 66.15
CA VAL A 16 34.63 -53.01 65.18
C VAL A 16 34.59 -52.03 64.00
N LEU A 17 35.11 -52.49 62.86
CA LEU A 17 35.10 -51.76 61.59
C LEU A 17 33.75 -51.98 60.91
N ALA A 18 32.86 -50.99 60.98
CA ALA A 18 31.61 -50.98 60.22
C ALA A 18 31.90 -50.50 58.79
N LEU A 19 31.72 -51.39 57.80
CA LEU A 19 31.65 -51.03 56.39
C LEU A 19 30.37 -50.24 56.15
N MET A 20 30.50 -48.95 55.84
CA MET A 20 29.42 -48.13 55.28
C MET A 20 29.47 -48.29 53.76
N SER A 21 28.61 -49.15 53.21
CA SER A 21 28.29 -49.17 51.79
C SER A 21 27.50 -47.91 51.44
N GLY A 22 28.18 -46.92 50.87
CA GLY A 22 27.53 -45.75 50.27
C GLY A 22 26.82 -46.16 48.99
N CYS A 23 25.51 -45.90 48.92
CA CYS A 23 24.72 -45.93 47.69
C CYS A 23 25.26 -44.81 46.78
N ALA A 24 25.94 -45.14 45.69
CA ALA A 24 26.28 -44.14 44.69
C ALA A 24 25.02 -43.85 43.88
N ALA A 25 24.58 -42.59 43.84
CA ALA A 25 23.46 -42.16 43.00
C ALA A 25 23.74 -42.54 41.54
N GLU A 26 22.72 -43.02 40.84
CA GLU A 26 22.82 -43.35 39.42
C GLU A 26 23.06 -42.07 38.62
N GLN A 27 24.13 -42.04 37.84
CA GLN A 27 24.56 -40.86 37.08
C GLN A 27 24.38 -41.09 35.58
N VAL A 28 23.83 -40.09 34.90
CA VAL A 28 23.60 -40.09 33.45
C VAL A 28 24.34 -38.92 32.82
N ARG A 29 24.79 -39.09 31.57
CA ARG A 29 25.36 -37.99 30.78
C ARG A 29 24.22 -37.11 30.27
N LEU A 30 24.24 -35.83 30.63
CA LEU A 30 23.20 -34.89 30.20
C LEU A 30 23.23 -34.71 28.67
N PRO A 31 22.14 -34.97 27.93
CA PRO A 31 22.08 -34.72 26.50
C PRO A 31 22.11 -33.21 26.20
N ASP A 32 22.47 -32.87 24.96
CA ASP A 32 22.35 -31.49 24.49
C ASP A 32 20.89 -31.21 24.10
N VAL A 33 20.25 -30.33 24.85
CA VAL A 33 18.86 -29.90 24.64
C VAL A 33 18.75 -28.42 24.23
N VAL A 34 19.88 -27.73 24.03
CA VAL A 34 19.88 -26.33 23.63
C VAL A 34 19.26 -26.19 22.24
N GLY A 35 18.33 -25.24 22.11
CA GLY A 35 17.57 -25.01 20.90
C GLY A 35 16.37 -25.94 20.69
N LEU A 36 16.07 -26.84 21.63
CA LEU A 36 14.81 -27.57 21.67
C LEU A 36 13.70 -26.74 22.33
N PRO A 37 12.43 -26.91 21.92
CA PRO A 37 11.28 -26.45 22.71
C PRO A 37 11.40 -26.94 24.16
N LEU A 38 11.03 -26.11 25.14
CA LEU A 38 11.22 -26.46 26.56
C LEU A 38 10.44 -27.72 26.96
N ASP A 39 9.22 -27.89 26.44
CA ASP A 39 8.41 -29.08 26.65
C ASP A 39 9.05 -30.36 26.07
N GLU A 40 9.78 -30.22 24.97
CA GLU A 40 10.55 -31.32 24.39
C GLU A 40 11.85 -31.59 25.20
N ALA A 41 12.52 -30.55 25.68
CA ALA A 41 13.70 -30.69 26.54
C ALA A 41 13.38 -31.42 27.85
N HIS A 42 12.30 -31.02 28.55
CA HIS A 42 11.82 -31.72 29.75
C HIS A 42 11.51 -33.18 29.44
N ARG A 43 10.72 -33.45 28.39
CA ARG A 43 10.38 -34.83 27.99
C ARG A 43 11.61 -35.69 27.74
N VAL A 44 12.63 -35.17 27.04
CA VAL A 44 13.89 -35.89 26.78
C VAL A 44 14.61 -36.25 28.08
N LEU A 45 14.61 -35.36 29.07
CA LEU A 45 15.25 -35.61 30.36
C LEU A 45 14.41 -36.50 31.29
N GLU A 46 13.09 -36.35 31.29
CA GLU A 46 12.15 -37.23 32.00
C GLU A 46 12.27 -38.68 31.52
N GLU A 47 12.42 -38.91 30.20
CA GLU A 47 12.65 -40.23 29.62
C GLU A 47 13.97 -40.88 30.10
N LEU A 48 14.93 -40.07 30.57
CA LEU A 48 16.20 -40.52 31.18
C LEU A 48 16.11 -40.67 32.71
N GLY A 49 14.99 -40.25 33.33
CA GLY A 49 14.72 -40.38 34.75
C GLY A 49 14.98 -39.13 35.60
N PHE A 50 15.20 -37.96 34.99
CA PHE A 50 15.23 -36.69 35.74
C PHE A 50 13.81 -36.25 36.12
N GLU A 51 13.63 -35.74 37.34
CA GLU A 51 12.32 -35.35 37.87
C GLU A 51 12.23 -33.86 38.28
N GLU A 52 13.37 -33.15 38.41
CA GLU A 52 13.43 -31.78 38.91
C GLU A 52 14.02 -30.81 37.89
N PHE A 53 13.28 -29.75 37.57
CA PHE A 53 13.68 -28.68 36.64
C PHE A 53 13.50 -27.30 37.26
N ASP A 54 14.43 -26.38 36.97
CA ASP A 54 14.34 -24.96 37.35
C ASP A 54 14.46 -24.06 36.11
N ASP A 55 13.32 -23.57 35.61
CA ASP A 55 13.26 -22.80 34.37
C ASP A 55 13.16 -21.30 34.66
N SER A 56 14.00 -20.52 33.97
CA SER A 56 14.02 -19.06 34.10
C SER A 56 14.08 -18.36 32.74
N ASP A 57 13.34 -17.25 32.59
CA ASP A 57 13.40 -16.42 31.40
C ASP A 57 14.71 -15.63 31.37
N ALA A 58 15.49 -15.83 30.31
CA ALA A 58 16.81 -15.23 30.13
C ALA A 58 16.77 -13.69 29.96
N PHE A 59 15.61 -13.10 29.66
CA PHE A 59 15.53 -11.69 29.29
C PHE A 59 14.78 -10.80 30.27
N ASP A 60 13.54 -11.18 30.62
CA ASP A 60 12.59 -10.27 31.26
C ASP A 60 12.01 -10.84 32.58
N GLU A 61 12.57 -11.93 33.12
CA GLU A 61 12.07 -12.62 34.33
C GLU A 61 10.57 -12.98 34.28
N ARG A 62 10.05 -13.28 33.07
CA ARG A 62 8.63 -13.60 32.90
C ARG A 62 8.31 -15.00 33.44
N ALA A 63 7.10 -15.14 33.98
CA ALA A 63 6.57 -16.44 34.37
C ALA A 63 6.39 -17.36 33.15
N ILE A 64 6.91 -18.58 33.25
CA ILE A 64 6.79 -19.64 32.26
C ILE A 64 5.47 -20.38 32.54
N ILE A 65 4.43 -20.03 31.79
CA ILE A 65 3.08 -20.60 31.98
C ILE A 65 2.80 -21.80 31.06
N ARG A 66 3.53 -21.87 29.94
CA ARG A 66 3.38 -22.92 28.92
C ARG A 66 4.71 -23.15 28.25
N ASP A 67 5.36 -24.25 28.58
CA ASP A 67 6.71 -24.60 28.15
C ASP A 67 6.84 -24.65 26.63
N ALA A 68 5.80 -25.09 25.93
CA ALA A 68 5.72 -25.08 24.47
C ALA A 68 5.87 -23.69 23.81
N ASN A 69 5.80 -22.59 24.57
CA ASN A 69 6.07 -21.23 24.07
C ASN A 69 7.54 -20.81 24.22
N TRP A 70 8.38 -21.66 24.80
CA TRP A 70 9.74 -21.38 25.18
C TRP A 70 10.72 -22.35 24.50
N VAL A 71 11.96 -21.91 24.37
CA VAL A 71 13.07 -22.69 23.81
C VAL A 71 14.27 -22.56 24.75
N VAL A 72 15.01 -23.65 24.92
CA VAL A 72 16.20 -23.68 25.77
C VAL A 72 17.34 -22.91 25.12
N LEU A 73 17.89 -21.93 25.83
CA LEU A 73 19.06 -21.15 25.42
C LEU A 73 20.34 -21.66 26.09
N GLU A 74 20.24 -22.08 27.35
CA GLU A 74 21.35 -22.60 28.15
C GLU A 74 20.84 -23.59 29.20
N SER A 75 21.69 -24.54 29.59
CA SER A 75 21.43 -25.51 30.66
C SER A 75 22.56 -25.52 31.69
N ASP A 76 22.21 -25.73 32.96
CA ASP A 76 23.15 -26.00 34.05
C ASP A 76 22.69 -27.23 34.85
N PRO A 77 23.50 -28.32 34.94
CA PRO A 77 24.80 -28.52 34.30
C PRO A 77 24.78 -28.44 32.76
N ALA A 78 25.93 -28.12 32.16
CA ALA A 78 26.05 -28.06 30.70
C ALA A 78 25.96 -29.45 30.04
N ALA A 79 25.54 -29.49 28.77
CA ALA A 79 25.49 -30.71 27.98
C ALA A 79 26.78 -31.54 28.07
N GLY A 80 26.62 -32.85 28.23
CA GLY A 80 27.71 -33.80 28.41
C GLY A 80 28.23 -33.91 29.84
N ALA A 81 27.74 -33.13 30.81
CA ALA A 81 28.05 -33.32 32.23
C ALA A 81 27.54 -34.69 32.74
N SER A 82 28.16 -35.23 33.79
CA SER A 82 27.68 -36.42 34.50
C SER A 82 26.86 -35.94 35.69
N VAL A 83 25.55 -36.18 35.65
CA VAL A 83 24.56 -35.61 36.58
C VAL A 83 23.82 -36.74 37.26
N ALA A 84 23.57 -36.63 38.56
CA ALA A 84 22.76 -37.59 39.29
C ALA A 84 21.27 -37.38 38.95
N LEU A 85 20.48 -38.46 38.88
CA LEU A 85 19.05 -38.36 38.49
C LEU A 85 18.18 -37.57 39.49
N ASP A 86 18.62 -37.42 40.73
CA ASP A 86 17.99 -36.64 41.79
C ASP A 86 18.49 -35.20 41.88
N GLU A 87 19.36 -34.76 40.95
CA GLU A 87 19.86 -33.39 40.86
C GLU A 87 18.97 -32.55 39.95
N THR A 88 18.66 -31.32 40.36
CA THR A 88 17.87 -30.37 39.57
C THR A 88 18.66 -29.89 38.35
N VAL A 89 18.04 -29.88 37.18
CA VAL A 89 18.60 -29.27 35.96
C VAL A 89 17.96 -27.90 35.74
N ALA A 90 18.77 -26.84 35.70
CA ALA A 90 18.29 -25.48 35.48
C ALA A 90 18.38 -25.09 34.00
N PHE A 91 17.37 -24.39 33.50
CA PHE A 91 17.32 -23.87 32.13
C PHE A 91 17.14 -22.35 32.11
N GLN A 92 17.95 -21.68 31.30
CA GLN A 92 17.61 -20.34 30.82
C GLN A 92 16.90 -20.48 29.47
N VAL A 93 15.71 -19.89 29.38
CA VAL A 93 14.83 -20.02 28.22
C VAL A 93 14.47 -18.66 27.64
N GLY A 94 14.17 -18.64 26.36
CA GLY A 94 13.61 -17.47 25.69
C GLY A 94 12.29 -17.82 25.01
N LYS A 95 11.45 -16.81 24.77
CA LYS A 95 10.22 -17.02 23.99
C LYS A 95 10.54 -17.30 22.54
N ARG A 96 10.00 -18.39 22.02
CA ARG A 96 10.33 -18.89 20.68
C ARG A 96 9.82 -18.04 19.52
N ASP A 97 8.85 -17.16 19.77
CA ASP A 97 8.31 -16.19 18.81
C ASP A 97 9.07 -14.85 18.80
N GLU A 98 10.13 -14.72 19.61
CA GLU A 98 10.93 -13.51 19.68
C GLU A 98 12.21 -13.63 18.86
N ARG A 99 12.43 -12.66 17.96
CA ARG A 99 13.65 -12.58 17.14
C ARG A 99 14.94 -12.66 17.97
N ARG A 100 15.00 -11.93 19.09
CA ARG A 100 16.18 -11.93 19.99
C ARG A 100 16.50 -13.31 20.57
N THR A 101 15.49 -14.15 20.78
CA THR A 101 15.66 -15.53 21.22
C THR A 101 16.21 -16.36 20.07
N VAL A 102 15.57 -16.26 18.90
CA VAL A 102 15.92 -17.03 17.70
C VAL A 102 17.34 -16.74 17.24
N ASP A 103 17.79 -15.49 17.34
CA ASP A 103 19.14 -15.06 16.97
C ASP A 103 20.25 -15.72 17.83
N LEU A 104 19.91 -16.26 19.01
CA LEU A 104 20.83 -16.97 19.90
C LEU A 104 20.82 -18.49 19.69
N LEU A 105 19.89 -19.02 18.89
CA LEU A 105 19.74 -20.46 18.70
C LEU A 105 20.81 -21.03 17.76
N PRO A 106 21.25 -22.28 17.98
CA PRO A 106 22.12 -22.97 17.04
C PRO A 106 21.39 -23.20 15.71
N ALA A 107 22.13 -23.21 14.59
CA ALA A 107 21.56 -23.37 13.24
C ALA A 107 20.76 -24.68 13.04
N GLY A 108 21.00 -25.70 13.87
CA GLY A 108 20.27 -26.97 13.86
C GLY A 108 18.97 -26.96 14.67
N SER A 109 18.65 -25.88 15.38
CA SER A 109 17.45 -25.79 16.22
C SER A 109 16.17 -25.93 15.37
N PRO A 110 15.23 -26.82 15.76
CA PRO A 110 13.91 -26.89 15.14
C PRO A 110 13.14 -25.57 15.23
N VAL A 111 13.25 -24.87 16.35
CA VAL A 111 12.59 -23.57 16.58
C VAL A 111 13.10 -22.49 15.62
N ALA A 112 14.41 -22.43 15.38
CA ALA A 112 14.96 -21.49 14.41
C ALA A 112 14.46 -21.77 12.98
N GLN A 113 14.30 -23.04 12.61
CA GLN A 113 13.76 -23.44 11.31
C GLN A 113 12.28 -23.09 11.17
N GLU A 114 11.47 -23.35 12.20
CA GLU A 114 10.05 -22.97 12.23
C GLU A 114 9.86 -21.46 12.11
N PHE A 115 10.65 -20.67 12.86
CA PHE A 115 10.63 -19.21 12.78
C PHE A 115 10.96 -18.71 11.37
N ALA A 116 12.04 -19.23 10.77
CA ALA A 116 12.41 -18.88 9.39
C ALA A 116 11.33 -19.25 8.37
N ALA A 117 10.68 -20.41 8.52
CA ALA A 117 9.59 -20.84 7.66
C ALA A 117 8.35 -19.92 7.79
N GLN A 118 8.02 -19.52 9.02
CA GLN A 118 6.93 -18.58 9.27
C GLN A 118 7.22 -17.20 8.68
N GLU A 119 8.44 -16.68 8.83
CA GLU A 119 8.83 -15.42 8.21
C GLU A 119 8.83 -15.47 6.69
N ALA A 120 9.28 -16.57 6.10
CA ALA A 120 9.22 -16.77 4.65
C ALA A 120 7.78 -16.78 4.15
N LYS A 121 6.87 -17.45 4.87
CA LYS A 121 5.43 -17.46 4.57
C LYS A 121 4.82 -16.06 4.68
N GLU A 122 5.14 -15.31 5.75
CA GLU A 122 4.66 -13.93 5.90
C GLU A 122 5.21 -12.99 4.83
N GLN A 123 6.47 -13.17 4.41
CA GLN A 123 7.05 -12.44 3.30
C GLN A 123 6.35 -12.76 1.98
N GLU A 124 6.05 -14.04 1.72
CA GLU A 124 5.29 -14.47 0.54
C GLU A 124 3.87 -13.87 0.55
N GLU A 125 3.18 -13.90 1.69
CA GLU A 125 1.83 -13.31 1.85
C GLU A 125 1.85 -11.80 1.65
N ARG A 126 2.85 -11.09 2.22
CA ARG A 126 3.04 -9.65 1.99
C ARG A 126 3.32 -9.34 0.52
N ALA A 127 4.22 -10.06 -0.12
CA ALA A 127 4.54 -9.88 -1.53
C ALA A 127 3.32 -10.17 -2.42
N ALA A 128 2.53 -11.18 -2.09
CA ALA A 128 1.29 -11.49 -2.80
C ALA A 128 0.24 -10.39 -2.63
N GLN A 129 0.13 -9.79 -1.44
CA GLN A 129 -0.78 -8.67 -1.19
C GLN A 129 -0.34 -7.42 -1.95
N GLU A 130 0.95 -7.06 -1.90
CA GLU A 130 1.51 -5.93 -2.65
C GLU A 130 1.29 -6.09 -4.16
N ALA A 131 1.46 -7.31 -4.68
CA ALA A 131 1.19 -7.61 -6.10
C ALA A 131 -0.29 -7.47 -6.46
N ARG A 132 -1.22 -7.83 -5.56
CA ARG A 132 -2.66 -7.64 -5.77
C ARG A 132 -3.04 -6.17 -5.77
N ASP A 133 -2.55 -5.40 -4.80
CA ASP A 133 -2.84 -3.97 -4.69
C ASP A 133 -2.30 -3.22 -5.91
N ALA A 134 -1.09 -3.54 -6.37
CA ALA A 134 -0.52 -2.97 -7.58
C ALA A 134 -1.31 -3.35 -8.86
N ALA A 135 -1.82 -4.59 -8.94
CA ALA A 135 -2.66 -5.02 -10.06
C ALA A 135 -4.02 -4.30 -10.07
N GLU A 136 -4.64 -4.10 -8.91
CA GLU A 136 -5.89 -3.34 -8.78
C GLU A 136 -5.68 -1.87 -9.16
N GLU A 137 -4.58 -1.25 -8.71
CA GLU A 137 -4.24 0.12 -9.09
C GLU A 137 -4.03 0.25 -10.60
N ALA A 138 -3.28 -0.67 -11.22
CA ALA A 138 -3.04 -0.70 -12.65
C ALA A 138 -4.33 -0.90 -13.45
N ALA A 139 -5.21 -1.82 -13.03
CA ALA A 139 -6.52 -2.02 -13.64
C ALA A 139 -7.40 -0.77 -13.52
N GLY A 140 -7.40 -0.12 -12.35
CA GLY A 140 -8.09 1.15 -12.13
C GLY A 140 -7.56 2.28 -13.00
N ALA A 141 -6.24 2.37 -13.19
CA ALA A 141 -5.62 3.34 -14.08
C ALA A 141 -5.99 3.08 -15.56
N GLN A 142 -5.97 1.83 -16.00
CA GLN A 142 -6.39 1.43 -17.35
C GLN A 142 -7.87 1.78 -17.60
N ALA A 143 -8.77 1.41 -16.70
CA ALA A 143 -10.19 1.72 -16.82
C ALA A 143 -10.45 3.24 -16.90
N ARG A 144 -9.69 4.05 -16.14
CA ARG A 144 -9.74 5.52 -16.25
C ARG A 144 -9.28 6.00 -17.63
N ALA A 145 -8.19 5.46 -18.17
CA ALA A 145 -7.70 5.82 -19.50
C ALA A 145 -8.69 5.45 -20.63
N GLU A 146 -9.33 4.28 -20.53
CA GLU A 146 -10.36 3.84 -21.46
C GLU A 146 -11.60 4.74 -21.39
N SER A 147 -12.09 5.07 -20.19
CA SER A 147 -13.25 5.97 -20.02
C SER A 147 -13.00 7.37 -20.59
N VAL A 148 -11.77 7.86 -20.48
CA VAL A 148 -11.32 9.12 -21.10
C VAL A 148 -11.38 9.02 -22.61
N THR A 149 -10.84 7.95 -23.19
CA THR A 149 -10.81 7.76 -24.64
C THR A 149 -12.23 7.67 -25.20
N ALA A 150 -13.11 6.92 -24.52
CA ALA A 150 -14.51 6.83 -24.87
C ALA A 150 -15.21 8.20 -24.84
N TYR A 151 -15.00 8.97 -23.76
CA TYR A 151 -15.57 10.31 -23.63
C TYR A 151 -15.15 11.25 -24.78
N ILE A 152 -13.86 11.24 -25.14
CA ILE A 152 -13.35 12.05 -26.26
C ILE A 152 -14.00 11.63 -27.57
N ASN A 153 -14.05 10.32 -27.85
CA ASN A 153 -14.68 9.80 -29.08
C ASN A 153 -16.17 10.17 -29.18
N ASP A 154 -16.87 10.25 -28.05
CA ASP A 154 -18.29 10.61 -28.02
C ASP A 154 -18.53 12.11 -28.29
N VAL A 155 -17.69 12.98 -27.71
CA VAL A 155 -17.87 14.43 -27.82
C VAL A 155 -17.27 15.01 -29.11
N ASP A 156 -16.18 14.43 -29.62
CA ASP A 156 -15.39 14.92 -30.77
C ASP A 156 -16.23 15.21 -32.04
N PRO A 157 -17.18 14.35 -32.48
CA PRO A 157 -18.04 14.67 -33.62
C PRO A 157 -18.83 15.97 -33.45
N VAL A 158 -19.32 16.24 -32.23
CA VAL A 158 -20.05 17.47 -31.91
C VAL A 158 -19.11 18.67 -31.88
N LEU A 159 -17.87 18.50 -31.40
CA LEU A 159 -16.86 19.58 -31.39
C LEU A 159 -16.44 19.99 -32.81
N ARG A 160 -16.32 19.03 -33.74
CA ARG A 160 -16.09 19.36 -35.17
C ARG A 160 -17.29 19.99 -35.84
N LEU A 161 -18.51 19.61 -35.45
CA LEU A 161 -19.70 20.32 -35.90
C LEU A 161 -19.73 21.76 -35.38
N ALA A 162 -19.32 21.97 -34.12
CA ALA A 162 -19.23 23.29 -33.51
C ALA A 162 -18.31 24.21 -34.30
N THR A 163 -17.14 23.74 -34.74
CA THR A 163 -16.22 24.57 -35.54
C THR A 163 -16.85 25.03 -36.86
N ASN A 164 -17.65 24.19 -37.51
CA ASN A 164 -18.38 24.59 -38.71
C ASN A 164 -19.45 25.63 -38.41
N VAL A 165 -20.21 25.44 -37.32
CA VAL A 165 -21.21 26.43 -36.88
C VAL A 165 -20.55 27.77 -36.56
N PHE A 166 -19.39 27.78 -35.91
CA PHE A 166 -18.67 29.01 -35.60
C PHE A 166 -18.16 29.72 -36.86
N ALA A 167 -17.68 28.97 -37.85
CA ALA A 167 -17.33 29.53 -39.16
C ALA A 167 -18.54 30.14 -39.90
N GLU A 168 -19.72 29.53 -39.79
CA GLU A 168 -20.97 30.09 -40.35
C GLU A 168 -21.41 31.38 -39.63
N ILE A 169 -21.16 31.49 -38.31
CA ILE A 169 -21.39 32.73 -37.57
C ILE A 169 -20.44 33.84 -38.07
N ASP A 170 -19.15 33.52 -38.26
CA ASP A 170 -18.18 34.45 -38.85
C ASP A 170 -18.63 34.90 -40.26
N ALA A 171 -19.07 33.96 -41.11
CA ALA A 171 -19.62 34.26 -42.43
C ALA A 171 -20.89 35.14 -42.36
N THR A 172 -21.74 34.91 -41.37
CA THR A 172 -22.93 35.74 -41.11
C THR A 172 -22.53 37.16 -40.73
N ALA A 173 -21.50 37.34 -39.89
CA ALA A 173 -21.00 38.66 -39.55
C ALA A 173 -20.43 39.40 -40.76
N ASP A 174 -19.76 38.67 -41.67
CA ASP A 174 -19.27 39.21 -42.92
C ASP A 174 -20.41 39.66 -43.84
N GLY A 175 -21.45 38.83 -44.02
CA GLY A 175 -22.63 39.19 -44.81
C GLY A 175 -23.42 40.38 -44.23
N VAL A 176 -23.46 40.51 -42.90
CA VAL A 176 -24.01 41.71 -42.23
C VAL A 176 -23.19 42.95 -42.56
N ARG A 177 -21.85 42.82 -42.62
CA ARG A 177 -20.93 43.92 -42.94
C ARG A 177 -21.03 44.36 -44.40
N SER A 178 -21.21 43.43 -45.33
CA SER A 178 -21.39 43.70 -46.76
C SER A 178 -22.83 44.07 -47.15
N GLU A 179 -23.77 44.00 -46.19
CA GLU A 179 -25.21 44.22 -46.40
C GLU A 179 -25.86 43.19 -47.35
N ASP A 180 -25.29 41.99 -47.46
CA ASP A 180 -25.72 40.96 -48.42
C ASP A 180 -27.12 40.40 -48.14
N TYR A 181 -27.63 40.54 -46.91
CA TYR A 181 -28.90 39.94 -46.49
C TYR A 181 -30.12 40.87 -46.63
N GLY A 182 -29.92 42.17 -46.84
CA GLY A 182 -31.02 43.14 -46.95
C GLY A 182 -32.03 43.04 -45.78
N TYR A 183 -33.32 42.85 -46.11
CA TYR A 183 -34.39 42.74 -45.11
C TYR A 183 -34.39 41.42 -44.32
N ASP A 184 -33.72 40.37 -44.80
CA ASP A 184 -33.71 39.04 -44.19
C ASP A 184 -32.62 38.88 -43.11
N GLN A 185 -31.83 39.95 -42.84
CA GLN A 185 -30.71 39.92 -41.92
C GLN A 185 -31.07 39.37 -40.54
N SER A 186 -32.20 39.79 -39.96
CA SER A 186 -32.63 39.34 -38.63
C SER A 186 -32.94 37.84 -38.59
N THR A 187 -33.49 37.28 -39.67
CA THR A 187 -33.75 35.84 -39.80
C THR A 187 -32.46 35.04 -39.94
N VAL A 188 -31.51 35.52 -40.75
CA VAL A 188 -30.20 34.87 -40.92
C VAL A 188 -29.42 34.87 -39.60
N VAL A 189 -29.33 36.02 -38.93
CA VAL A 189 -28.66 36.13 -37.63
C VAL A 189 -29.36 35.29 -36.56
N GLY A 190 -30.69 35.28 -36.52
CA GLY A 190 -31.45 34.43 -35.60
C GLY A 190 -31.14 32.95 -35.78
N THR A 191 -31.05 32.48 -37.04
CA THR A 191 -30.69 31.10 -37.36
C THR A 191 -29.28 30.75 -36.88
N ALA A 192 -28.32 31.67 -37.01
CA ALA A 192 -26.96 31.49 -36.50
C ALA A 192 -26.92 31.39 -34.96
N VAL A 193 -27.72 32.20 -34.26
CA VAL A 193 -27.87 32.14 -32.79
C VAL A 193 -28.48 30.80 -32.35
N ASP A 194 -29.50 30.32 -33.05
CA ASP A 194 -30.16 29.04 -32.76
C ASP A 194 -29.19 27.86 -32.97
N ALA A 195 -28.40 27.89 -34.04
CA ALA A 195 -27.37 26.88 -34.31
C ALA A 195 -26.29 26.86 -33.21
N ALA A 196 -25.81 28.04 -32.78
CA ALA A 196 -24.85 28.15 -31.69
C ALA A 196 -25.42 27.61 -30.36
N THR A 197 -26.68 27.92 -30.08
CA THR A 197 -27.40 27.45 -28.89
C THR A 197 -27.55 25.92 -28.91
N MET A 198 -27.90 25.34 -30.05
CA MET A 198 -28.00 23.88 -30.21
C MET A 198 -26.66 23.18 -29.97
N VAL A 199 -25.56 23.74 -30.49
CA VAL A 199 -24.21 23.20 -30.24
C VAL A 199 -23.89 23.25 -28.74
N ARG A 200 -24.11 24.38 -28.07
CA ARG A 200 -23.91 24.52 -26.63
C ARG A 200 -24.69 23.46 -25.86
N ASP A 201 -25.98 23.31 -26.14
CA ASP A 201 -26.84 22.35 -25.43
C ASP A 201 -26.41 20.92 -25.69
N ARG A 202 -25.97 20.61 -26.91
CA ARG A 202 -25.45 19.29 -27.24
C ARG A 202 -24.15 19.01 -26.50
N VAL A 203 -23.23 19.97 -26.44
CA VAL A 203 -21.98 19.86 -25.67
C VAL A 203 -22.29 19.69 -24.19
N ALA A 204 -23.15 20.52 -23.59
CA ALA A 204 -23.52 20.43 -22.18
C ALA A 204 -24.21 19.11 -21.80
N GLY A 205 -24.79 18.40 -22.76
CA GLY A 205 -25.42 17.09 -22.54
C GLY A 205 -24.44 15.93 -22.35
N PHE A 206 -23.15 16.12 -22.58
CA PHE A 206 -22.14 15.08 -22.34
C PHE A 206 -21.72 15.04 -20.88
N VAL A 207 -21.46 13.84 -20.35
CA VAL A 207 -21.06 13.64 -18.95
C VAL A 207 -19.60 13.16 -18.92
N PRO A 208 -18.65 13.98 -18.43
CA PRO A 208 -17.27 13.56 -18.29
C PRO A 208 -17.13 12.49 -17.19
N PRO A 209 -16.11 11.62 -17.25
CA PRO A 209 -15.85 10.64 -16.19
C PRO A 209 -15.65 11.33 -14.82
N ASN A 210 -16.36 10.83 -13.80
CA ASN A 210 -16.33 11.37 -12.43
C ASN A 210 -14.90 11.42 -11.87
N GLY A 211 -14.56 12.52 -11.18
CA GLY A 211 -13.25 12.70 -10.54
C GLY A 211 -12.09 12.90 -11.51
N SER A 212 -12.34 13.01 -12.81
CA SER A 212 -11.29 13.31 -13.79
C SER A 212 -11.00 14.81 -13.85
N ARG A 213 -9.75 15.19 -14.18
CA ARG A 213 -9.37 16.58 -14.51
C ARG A 213 -10.24 17.18 -15.62
N ARG A 214 -10.86 16.33 -16.44
CA ARG A 214 -11.70 16.72 -17.58
C ARG A 214 -13.11 17.17 -17.18
N ALA A 215 -13.54 16.98 -15.93
CA ALA A 215 -14.79 17.56 -15.46
C ALA A 215 -14.75 19.10 -15.50
N GLY A 216 -13.69 19.71 -14.95
CA GLY A 216 -13.49 21.16 -15.06
C GLY A 216 -13.27 21.61 -16.51
N THR A 217 -12.50 20.85 -17.29
CA THR A 217 -12.30 21.16 -18.72
C THR A 217 -13.60 21.11 -19.54
N HIS A 218 -14.52 20.20 -19.20
CA HIS A 218 -15.82 20.14 -19.84
C HIS A 218 -16.66 21.38 -19.52
N GLU A 219 -16.66 21.83 -18.27
CA GLU A 219 -17.33 23.08 -17.88
C GLU A 219 -16.76 24.28 -18.64
N ASP A 220 -15.44 24.36 -18.78
CA ASP A 220 -14.77 25.40 -19.57
C ASP A 220 -15.18 25.35 -21.05
N LEU A 221 -15.35 24.15 -21.61
CA LEU A 221 -15.80 23.94 -22.98
C LEU A 221 -17.24 24.40 -23.18
N VAL A 222 -18.15 24.06 -22.26
CA VAL A 222 -19.53 24.54 -22.27
C VAL A 222 -19.56 26.06 -22.17
N ALA A 223 -18.76 26.64 -21.27
CA ALA A 223 -18.63 28.09 -21.15
C ALA A 223 -18.09 28.74 -22.44
N ALA A 224 -17.16 28.11 -23.15
CA ALA A 224 -16.68 28.59 -24.44
C ALA A 224 -17.80 28.58 -25.52
N THR A 225 -18.61 27.53 -25.61
CA THR A 225 -19.77 27.50 -26.54
C THR A 225 -20.83 28.55 -26.20
N GLN A 226 -21.01 28.86 -24.91
CA GLN A 226 -21.89 29.95 -24.49
C GLN A 226 -21.37 31.31 -24.96
N ARG A 227 -20.05 31.57 -24.87
CA ARG A 227 -19.45 32.81 -25.38
C ARG A 227 -19.64 32.98 -26.89
N TRP A 228 -19.59 31.90 -27.66
CA TRP A 228 -19.93 31.94 -29.10
C TRP A 228 -21.39 32.29 -29.36
N THR A 229 -22.31 31.76 -28.55
CA THR A 229 -23.73 32.14 -28.60
C THR A 229 -23.90 33.63 -28.29
N ASP A 230 -23.18 34.14 -27.29
CA ASP A 230 -23.22 35.55 -26.92
C ASP A 230 -22.60 36.45 -28.00
N ALA A 231 -21.53 36.01 -28.65
CA ALA A 231 -20.97 36.69 -29.82
C ALA A 231 -22.03 36.80 -30.93
N ALA A 232 -22.65 35.69 -31.35
CA ALA A 232 -23.69 35.70 -32.37
C ALA A 232 -24.86 36.64 -32.04
N ARG A 233 -25.28 36.70 -30.76
CA ARG A 233 -26.35 37.60 -30.31
C ARG A 233 -26.02 39.09 -30.49
N THR A 234 -24.75 39.48 -30.46
CA THR A 234 -24.38 40.89 -30.73
C THR A 234 -24.78 41.33 -32.15
N LEU A 235 -24.88 40.40 -33.09
CA LEU A 235 -25.29 40.69 -34.47
C LEU A 235 -26.80 40.96 -34.59
N LEU A 236 -27.61 40.61 -33.59
CA LEU A 236 -29.07 40.84 -33.63
C LEU A 236 -29.42 42.34 -33.68
N SER A 237 -28.55 43.19 -33.15
CA SER A 237 -28.67 44.66 -33.20
C SER A 237 -27.87 45.31 -34.32
N ALA A 238 -27.35 44.52 -35.27
CA ALA A 238 -26.46 45.04 -36.32
C ALA A 238 -27.21 45.66 -37.51
N ASP A 239 -28.22 46.49 -37.25
CA ASP A 239 -29.03 47.17 -38.27
C ASP A 239 -28.83 48.69 -38.26
N GLY A 240 -29.09 49.32 -39.40
CA GLY A 240 -29.06 50.78 -39.57
C GLY A 240 -27.85 51.46 -38.92
N VAL A 241 -28.11 52.38 -37.98
CA VAL A 241 -27.08 53.15 -37.27
C VAL A 241 -26.31 52.35 -36.21
N GLY A 242 -26.84 51.20 -35.77
CA GLY A 242 -26.22 50.33 -34.75
C GLY A 242 -25.27 49.27 -35.30
N ARG A 243 -25.18 49.15 -36.64
CA ARG A 243 -24.41 48.11 -37.33
C ARG A 243 -22.93 48.11 -36.95
N GLU A 244 -22.26 49.25 -37.08
CA GLU A 244 -20.82 49.35 -36.85
C GLU A 244 -20.45 49.00 -35.40
N SER A 245 -21.18 49.55 -34.42
CA SER A 245 -20.98 49.23 -33.00
C SER A 245 -21.26 47.77 -32.67
N SER A 246 -22.26 47.17 -33.30
CA SER A 246 -22.60 45.75 -33.09
C SER A 246 -21.53 44.83 -33.68
N LEU A 247 -21.01 45.14 -34.87
CA LEU A 247 -19.90 44.41 -35.50
C LEU A 247 -18.58 44.57 -34.71
N ALA A 248 -18.33 45.74 -34.13
CA ALA A 248 -17.16 45.95 -33.27
C ALA A 248 -17.25 45.09 -32.00
N ARG A 249 -18.43 45.08 -31.34
CA ARG A 249 -18.67 44.25 -30.16
C ARG A 249 -18.61 42.76 -30.49
N TYR A 250 -19.15 42.37 -31.64
CA TYR A 250 -19.03 41.00 -32.15
C TYR A 250 -17.57 40.57 -32.21
N ALA A 251 -16.70 41.37 -32.84
CA ALA A 251 -15.29 41.03 -33.01
C ALA A 251 -14.55 40.82 -31.68
N GLU A 252 -14.84 41.65 -30.67
CA GLU A 252 -14.28 41.52 -29.31
C GLU A 252 -14.73 40.22 -28.64
N VAL A 253 -16.04 39.99 -28.56
CA VAL A 253 -16.59 38.79 -27.89
C VAL A 253 -16.19 37.51 -28.63
N ARG A 254 -16.13 37.55 -29.97
CA ARG A 254 -15.71 36.43 -30.81
C ARG A 254 -14.24 36.06 -30.58
N ALA A 255 -13.34 37.04 -30.39
CA ALA A 255 -11.94 36.77 -30.10
C ALA A 255 -11.76 36.07 -28.74
N GLU A 256 -12.49 36.51 -27.71
CA GLU A 256 -12.50 35.86 -26.40
C GLU A 256 -13.09 34.44 -26.47
N ALA A 257 -14.19 34.27 -27.21
CA ALA A 257 -14.83 32.97 -27.41
C ALA A 257 -13.90 31.97 -28.10
N GLN A 258 -13.16 32.41 -29.12
CA GLN A 258 -12.17 31.58 -29.80
C GLN A 258 -11.03 31.16 -28.87
N ALA A 259 -10.46 32.11 -28.11
CA ALA A 259 -9.37 31.81 -27.19
C ALA A 259 -9.80 30.80 -26.12
N ALA A 260 -10.97 31.00 -25.52
CA ALA A 260 -11.54 30.08 -24.54
C ALA A 260 -11.80 28.68 -25.14
N TRP A 261 -12.34 28.61 -26.36
CA TRP A 261 -12.57 27.35 -27.07
C TRP A 261 -11.26 26.58 -27.30
N ASN A 262 -10.26 27.24 -27.87
CA ASN A 262 -8.97 26.61 -28.18
C ASN A 262 -8.24 26.14 -26.91
N GLN A 263 -8.31 26.93 -25.83
CA GLN A 263 -7.75 26.53 -24.54
C GLN A 263 -8.46 25.30 -23.97
N ALA A 264 -9.79 25.29 -23.95
CA ALA A 264 -10.58 24.17 -23.44
C ALA A 264 -10.34 22.89 -24.26
N LEU A 265 -10.28 22.99 -25.59
CA LEU A 265 -9.96 21.85 -26.45
C LEU A 265 -8.54 21.33 -26.24
N THR A 266 -7.55 22.22 -26.09
CA THR A 266 -6.17 21.80 -25.82
C THR A 266 -6.09 21.00 -24.52
N ALA A 267 -6.74 21.49 -23.46
CA ALA A 267 -6.79 20.78 -22.19
C ALA A 267 -7.58 19.47 -22.27
N LEU A 268 -8.67 19.43 -23.06
CA LEU A 268 -9.54 18.27 -23.17
C LEU A 268 -8.83 17.10 -23.87
N TYR A 269 -8.12 17.42 -24.96
CA TYR A 269 -7.38 16.48 -25.80
C TYR A 269 -5.97 16.17 -25.29
N ASP A 270 -5.54 16.79 -24.19
CA ASP A 270 -4.23 16.49 -23.57
C ASP A 270 -4.10 14.99 -23.27
N GLY A 271 -2.97 14.42 -23.69
CA GLY A 271 -2.69 12.98 -23.58
C GLY A 271 -3.48 12.07 -24.53
N THR A 272 -4.23 12.61 -25.48
CA THR A 272 -4.92 11.82 -26.53
C THR A 272 -4.10 11.81 -27.84
N THR A 273 -4.37 10.82 -28.71
CA THR A 273 -3.78 10.76 -30.07
C THR A 273 -4.61 11.49 -31.12
N VAL A 274 -5.82 11.96 -30.77
CA VAL A 274 -6.71 12.68 -31.67
C VAL A 274 -6.32 14.17 -31.63
N PRO A 275 -6.09 14.82 -32.78
CA PRO A 275 -5.79 16.26 -32.77
C PRO A 275 -7.06 17.07 -32.42
N PRO A 276 -6.95 18.10 -31.55
CA PRO A 276 -8.09 18.94 -31.20
C PRO A 276 -8.56 19.77 -32.40
N PRO A 277 -9.89 19.96 -32.59
CA PRO A 277 -10.44 20.81 -33.65
C PRO A 277 -10.36 22.30 -33.28
N LEU A 278 -9.15 22.85 -33.30
CA LEU A 278 -8.87 24.24 -32.98
C LEU A 278 -9.37 25.18 -34.08
N LEU A 279 -9.83 26.37 -33.68
CA LEU A 279 -10.22 27.45 -34.58
C LEU A 279 -9.00 28.32 -34.95
N PRO A 280 -8.90 28.79 -36.21
CA PRO A 280 -7.80 29.62 -36.70
C PRO A 280 -7.80 31.03 -36.11
#